data_AF-A0A963N6N8-F1
#
_entry.id   AF-A0A963N6N8-F1
#
_cell.length_a   1.000
_cell.length_b   1.000
_cell.length_c   1.000
_cell.angle_alpha   90.00
_cell.angle_beta   90.00
_cell.angle_gamma   90.00
#
_symmetry.space_group_name_H-M   'P 1'
#
loop_
_entity.id
_entity.type
_entity.pdbx_description
1 polymer ?
#
loop_
_entity_poly.entity_id
_entity_poly.type
_entity_poly.pdbx_seq_one_letter_code
_entity_poly.pdbx_strand_id
1 'polypeptide(L)'
;AHDWPGNVRELENCIKRAVIMADGNQLTADDIGLSEAGMQDAPVLDLRHARDDAERRVIIAALARADGNVVRAADLIGVSRPTLYDLMHRFGLK
;
A
#
# COMPACT_ATOMS: atom_id res chain seq x y z
N ALA A 1 -3.52 8.20 20.94
CA ALA A 1 -3.32 8.69 19.57
C ALA A 1 -2.93 7.47 18.75
N HIS A 2 -3.71 7.10 17.73
CA HIS A 2 -3.41 5.95 16.87
C HIS A 2 -2.77 6.47 15.57
N ASP A 3 -1.65 5.88 15.19
CA ASP A 3 -0.98 6.19 13.92
C ASP A 3 -1.74 5.50 12.78
N TRP A 4 -2.39 6.29 11.94
CA TRP A 4 -3.03 5.79 10.73
C TRP A 4 -1.94 5.35 9.74
N PRO A 5 -1.93 4.10 9.26
CA PRO A 5 -0.85 3.56 8.44
C PRO A 5 -0.87 4.06 6.97
N GLY A 6 -1.88 4.83 6.59
CA GLY A 6 -2.16 5.21 5.20
C GLY A 6 -2.14 6.72 4.92
N ASN A 7 -2.45 7.10 3.68
CA ASN A 7 -2.61 8.51 3.31
C ASN A 7 -4.00 9.06 3.69
N VAL A 8 -4.16 10.39 3.70
CA VAL A 8 -5.45 11.07 4.04
C VAL A 8 -6.62 10.61 3.16
N ARG A 9 -6.36 10.27 1.89
CA ARG A 9 -7.38 9.72 0.97
C ARG A 9 -7.84 8.31 1.38
N GLU A 10 -6.97 7.52 1.97
CA GLU A 10 -7.29 6.18 2.46
C GLU A 10 -8.11 6.28 3.74
N LEU A 11 -7.82 7.26 4.61
CA LEU A 11 -8.66 7.59 5.75
C LEU A 11 -10.07 8.02 5.30
N GLU A 12 -10.16 8.87 4.28
CA GLU A 12 -11.44 9.30 3.71
C GLU A 12 -12.26 8.12 3.17
N ASN A 13 -11.63 7.22 2.41
CA ASN A 13 -12.30 6.03 1.89
C ASN A 13 -12.69 5.03 2.99
N CYS A 14 -11.84 4.88 4.01
CA CYS A 14 -12.12 4.05 5.18
C CYS A 14 -13.37 4.56 5.91
N ILE A 15 -13.45 5.86 6.19
CA ILE A 15 -14.61 6.49 6.83
C ILE A 15 -15.85 6.35 5.96
N LYS A 16 -15.75 6.59 4.64
CA LYS A 16 -16.90 6.40 3.71
C LYS A 16 -17.43 4.97 3.75
N ARG A 17 -16.54 3.97 3.78
CA ARG A 17 -16.93 2.56 3.87
C ARG A 17 -17.53 2.23 5.23
N ALA A 18 -16.94 2.72 6.31
CA ALA A 18 -17.46 2.54 7.68
C ALA A 18 -18.88 3.12 7.81
N VAL A 19 -19.14 4.30 7.24
CA VAL A 19 -20.48 4.91 7.21
C VAL A 19 -21.50 4.08 6.41
N ILE A 20 -21.07 3.43 5.32
CA ILE A 20 -21.96 2.58 4.50
C ILE A 20 -22.25 1.25 5.20
N MET A 21 -21.27 0.69 5.91
CA MET A 21 -21.35 -0.62 6.56
C MET A 21 -21.89 -0.59 7.98
N ALA A 22 -21.94 0.58 8.62
CA ALA A 22 -22.45 0.70 9.98
C ALA A 22 -23.98 0.59 10.00
N ASP A 23 -24.47 -0.45 10.67
CA ASP A 23 -25.90 -0.65 10.94
C ASP A 23 -26.44 0.29 12.05
N GLY A 24 -25.63 1.23 12.55
CA GLY A 24 -25.97 2.12 13.68
C GLY A 24 -25.46 3.56 13.55
N ASN A 25 -25.88 4.42 14.47
CA ASN A 25 -25.56 5.87 14.46
C ASN A 25 -24.20 6.23 15.08
N GLN A 26 -23.39 5.23 15.45
CA GLN A 26 -22.04 5.42 15.99
C GLN A 26 -21.09 4.45 15.30
N LEU A 27 -19.98 4.98 14.77
CA LEU A 27 -18.87 4.20 14.26
C LEU A 27 -17.97 3.80 15.43
N THR A 28 -17.74 2.51 15.56
CA THR A 28 -16.82 1.91 16.53
C THR A 28 -15.45 1.66 15.90
N ALA A 29 -14.43 1.39 16.72
CA ALA A 29 -13.08 1.09 16.22
C ALA A 29 -13.07 -0.14 15.30
N ASP A 30 -14.01 -1.08 15.49
CA ASP A 30 -14.18 -2.27 14.65
C ASP A 30 -14.72 -1.91 13.25
N ASP A 31 -15.59 -0.91 13.14
CA ASP A 31 -16.13 -0.43 11.85
C ASP A 31 -15.05 0.24 10.98
N ILE A 32 -14.02 0.77 11.63
CA ILE A 32 -12.87 1.46 11.01
C ILE A 32 -11.66 0.51 10.88
N GLY A 33 -11.73 -0.70 11.45
CA GLY A 33 -10.67 -1.70 11.40
C GLY A 33 -9.44 -1.36 12.25
N LEU A 34 -9.64 -0.66 13.37
CA LEU A 34 -8.57 -0.14 14.25
C LEU A 34 -8.36 -0.95 15.55
N SER A 35 -9.04 -2.09 15.74
CA SER A 35 -8.88 -2.91 16.95
C SER A 35 -7.49 -3.56 17.06
N GLU A 36 -6.83 -3.27 18.18
CA GLU A 36 -5.44 -3.61 18.51
C GLU A 36 -5.23 -5.09 18.81
N ALA A 37 -5.05 -5.90 17.77
CA ALA A 37 -4.34 -7.17 17.86
C ALA A 37 -3.14 -7.14 16.91
N GLY A 38 -1.98 -6.80 17.45
CA GLY A 38 -0.72 -6.91 16.73
C GLY A 38 -0.50 -8.32 16.18
N MET A 39 0.20 -8.40 15.05
CA MET A 39 0.63 -9.64 14.40
C MET A 39 -0.48 -10.52 13.85
N GLN A 40 -1.04 -10.11 12.72
CA GLN A 40 -0.87 -10.85 11.48
C GLN A 40 -1.51 -10.04 10.37
N ASP A 41 -0.71 -9.87 9.32
CA ASP A 41 -1.08 -9.78 7.92
C ASP A 41 -2.28 -10.71 7.65
N ALA A 42 -3.49 -10.32 8.06
CA ALA A 42 -4.70 -10.90 7.53
C ALA A 42 -4.70 -10.36 6.11
N PRO A 43 -4.41 -11.21 5.10
CA PRO A 43 -4.37 -10.72 3.75
C PRO A 43 -5.74 -10.10 3.52
N VAL A 44 -5.78 -8.80 3.26
CA VAL A 44 -6.89 -8.25 2.51
C VAL A 44 -6.95 -9.18 1.31
N LEU A 45 -7.98 -10.05 1.23
CA LEU A 45 -8.15 -11.03 0.15
C LEU A 45 -8.54 -10.29 -1.14
N ASP A 46 -7.83 -9.22 -1.42
CA ASP A 46 -7.82 -8.45 -2.64
C ASP A 46 -6.50 -8.75 -3.34
N LEU A 47 -6.61 -9.57 -4.39
CA LEU A 47 -5.49 -9.91 -5.26
C LEU A 47 -4.78 -8.66 -5.81
N ARG A 48 -5.46 -7.52 -5.92
CA ARG A 48 -4.86 -6.26 -6.36
C ARG A 48 -3.86 -5.74 -5.32
N HIS A 49 -4.25 -5.72 -4.05
CA HIS A 49 -3.39 -5.26 -2.96
C HIS A 49 -2.16 -6.16 -2.79
N ALA A 50 -2.37 -7.49 -2.76
CA ALA A 50 -1.28 -8.45 -2.64
C ALA A 50 -0.27 -8.33 -3.80
N ARG A 51 -0.76 -8.05 -5.01
CA ARG A 51 0.08 -7.81 -6.19
C ARG A 51 0.84 -6.49 -6.09
N ASP A 52 0.18 -5.42 -5.67
CA ASP A 52 0.79 -4.11 -5.49
C ASP A 52 1.91 -4.14 -4.43
N ASP A 53 1.71 -4.86 -3.32
CA ASP A 53 2.73 -5.04 -2.29
C ASP A 53 3.91 -5.91 -2.75
N ALA A 54 3.63 -6.94 -3.53
CA ALA A 54 4.68 -7.73 -4.17
C ALA A 54 5.49 -6.87 -5.15
N GLU A 55 4.83 -6.10 -6.01
CA GLU A 55 5.47 -5.20 -6.97
C GLU A 55 6.31 -4.12 -6.25
N ARG A 56 5.75 -3.47 -5.22
CA ARG A 56 6.46 -2.48 -4.39
C ARG A 56 7.73 -3.06 -3.77
N ARG A 57 7.65 -4.25 -3.16
CA ARG A 57 8.81 -4.91 -2.54
C ARG A 57 9.91 -5.20 -3.55
N VAL A 58 9.56 -5.67 -4.74
CA VAL A 58 10.52 -5.95 -5.82
C VAL A 58 11.22 -4.67 -6.28
N ILE A 59 10.48 -3.58 -6.47
CA ILE A 59 11.05 -2.29 -6.90
C ILE A 59 12.03 -1.74 -5.86
N ILE A 60 11.66 -1.75 -4.57
CA ILE A 60 12.53 -1.28 -3.49
C ILE A 60 13.81 -2.12 -3.42
N ALA A 61 13.68 -3.45 -3.49
CA ALA A 61 14.83 -4.35 -3.48
C ALA A 61 15.76 -4.12 -4.68
N ALA A 62 15.20 -3.84 -5.86
CA ALA A 62 15.97 -3.55 -7.06
C ALA A 62 16.70 -2.21 -6.99
N LEU A 63 16.03 -1.16 -6.51
CA LEU A 63 16.63 0.15 -6.29
C LEU A 63 17.76 0.08 -5.25
N ALA A 64 17.56 -0.67 -4.16
CA ALA A 64 18.59 -0.89 -3.14
C ALA A 64 19.82 -1.63 -3.71
N ARG A 65 19.62 -2.66 -4.55
CA ARG A 65 20.71 -3.40 -5.21
C ARG A 65 21.42 -2.61 -6.31
N ALA A 66 20.76 -1.58 -6.85
CA ALA A 66 21.28 -0.72 -7.90
C ALA A 66 21.84 0.61 -7.36
N ASP A 67 21.93 0.78 -6.04
CA ASP A 67 22.36 2.03 -5.38
C ASP A 67 21.56 3.26 -5.87
N GLY A 68 20.25 3.09 -6.04
CA GLY A 68 19.35 4.13 -6.56
C GLY A 68 19.45 4.38 -8.07
N ASN A 69 20.26 3.63 -8.80
CA ASN A 69 20.32 3.74 -10.25
C ASN A 69 19.10 3.09 -10.90
N VAL A 70 18.12 3.91 -11.27
CA VAL A 70 16.85 3.51 -11.90
C VAL A 70 17.07 2.69 -13.18
N VAL A 71 18.09 3.01 -13.98
CA VAL A 71 18.41 2.24 -15.19
C VAL A 71 18.73 0.80 -14.84
N ARG A 72 19.68 0.64 -13.91
CA ARG A 72 20.21 -0.65 -13.52
C ARG A 72 19.17 -1.45 -12.72
N ALA A 73 18.32 -0.78 -11.95
CA ALA A 73 17.18 -1.40 -11.28
C ALA A 73 16.14 -1.93 -12.28
N ALA A 74 15.84 -1.18 -13.34
CA ALA A 74 14.91 -1.60 -14.40
C ALA A 74 15.43 -2.83 -15.13
N ASP A 75 16.72 -2.82 -15.48
CA ASP A 75 17.40 -3.97 -16.10
C ASP A 75 17.38 -5.20 -15.18
N LEU A 76 17.56 -5.01 -13.87
CA LEU A 76 17.60 -6.08 -12.87
C LEU A 76 16.25 -6.80 -12.68
N ILE A 77 15.14 -6.08 -12.82
CA ILE A 77 13.78 -6.65 -12.71
C ILE A 77 13.12 -6.90 -14.08
N GLY A 78 13.85 -6.67 -15.18
CA GLY A 78 13.41 -7.00 -16.54
C GLY A 78 12.31 -6.10 -17.10
N VAL A 79 12.25 -4.83 -16.68
CA VAL A 79 11.26 -3.85 -17.17
C VAL A 79 11.94 -2.69 -17.90
N SER A 80 11.18 -1.98 -18.72
CA SER A 80 11.69 -0.76 -19.36
C SER A 80 11.86 0.37 -18.33
N ARG A 81 12.80 1.30 -18.57
CA ARG A 81 12.96 2.50 -17.71
C ARG A 81 11.66 3.29 -17.53
N PRO A 82 10.88 3.62 -18.59
CA PRO A 82 9.60 4.31 -18.41
C PRO A 82 8.65 3.56 -17.48
N THR A 83 8.55 2.23 -17.63
CA THR A 83 7.73 1.39 -16.76
C THR A 83 8.16 1.48 -15.30
N LEU A 84 9.47 1.47 -15.02
CA LEU A 84 9.95 1.62 -13.65
C LEU A 84 9.62 3.00 -13.08
N TYR A 85 9.76 4.08 -13.87
CA TYR A 85 9.35 5.42 -13.45
C TYR A 85 7.85 5.51 -13.15
N ASP A 86 7.01 4.92 -14.00
CA ASP A 86 5.55 4.87 -13.78
C ASP A 86 5.21 4.10 -12.49
N LEU A 87 5.88 2.97 -12.26
CA LEU A 87 5.72 2.18 -11.04
C LEU A 87 6.19 2.94 -9.79
N MET A 88 7.35 3.59 -9.85
CA MET A 88 7.87 4.43 -8.77
C MET A 88 6.89 5.56 -8.44
N HIS A 89 6.37 6.25 -9.46
CA HIS A 89 5.36 7.30 -9.28
C HIS A 89 4.06 6.76 -8.67
N ARG A 90 3.58 5.61 -9.17
CA ARG A 90 2.37 4.93 -8.66
C ARG A 90 2.49 4.56 -7.19
N PHE A 91 3.69 4.17 -6.74
CA PHE A 91 3.96 3.77 -5.36
C PHE A 91 4.51 4.90 -4.47
N GLY A 92 4.68 6.12 -5.00
CA GLY A 92 5.19 7.28 -4.27
C GLY A 92 6.67 7.20 -3.92
N LEU A 93 7.45 6.39 -4.65
CA LEU A 93 8.90 6.28 -4.51
C LEU A 93 9.55 7.40 -5.35
N LYS A 94 10.29 8.30 -4.70
CA LYS A 94 11.05 9.39 -5.33
C LYS A 94 12.54 9.17 -5.15
#